data_AF-A0A2J6TC42-F1
#
_entry.id   AF-A0A2J6TC42-F1
#
_cell.length_a   1.000
_cell.length_b   1.000
_cell.length_c   1.000
_cell.angle_alpha   90.00
_cell.angle_beta   90.00
_cell.angle_gamma   90.00
#
_symmetry.space_group_name_H-M   'P 1'
#
loop_
_entity.id
_entity.type
_entity.pdbx_description
1 polymer ?
#
loop_
_entity_poly.entity_id
_entity_poly.type
_entity_poly.pdbx_seq_one_letter_code
_entity_poly.pdbx_strand_id
1 'polypeptide(L)'
;MWLINTSTTRLEPKPFYEPDIPPYAILSHTWGDDEVDFQEFKEDKPAKLREGWYKIKNICEKALCDGLQYAWVDTCCIDKSSSAELSESINSMFFWYRQAAKCYVFLSDFKHGSTPEDQFPRCRWFTRGWTLQELLAPRIVIFYDRVWEEIGSKIQLCHVISGITSIPKEAILNDTPLAYYSISQKMSWAASRVTTRIEDTAYCLLGIFDVYIPLLYGERHRAFFRLQEEISKNTLDMTLLAWEPTPEDFEDGFCSFIARSPASFKSSGNIRRFGRETRACSMSARGLQFNDKHPARLIPTSPDYYTDIGKIGKRPKQFIVFIAVTMIGPSLYARNGRVHLRIQVNGFDERRPYYFQPLTYPIYLATMPRHAFVSIKDSLHFQADPRLRIFDGSPRKLWNEVDSLFYYSRDSNLRVLDMRGTFGSILMQLVVLVFFRNGEPRCLIFDRKEYPEYATKLLNHTWSEHNEGWVPESPELSKLDSHTRICQGGNSITISSSIKHGVVNSISNKRIWSVSIGLSEIFELPRFGVK
;
A
#
# COMPACT_ATOMS: atom_id res chain seq x y z
N MET A 1 -32.98 -4.90 -13.58
CA MET A 1 -32.09 -5.54 -14.57
C MET A 1 -32.92 -6.07 -15.73
N TRP A 2 -32.42 -6.05 -16.95
CA TRP A 2 -33.08 -6.70 -18.10
C TRP A 2 -32.60 -8.14 -18.27
N LEU A 3 -33.51 -9.05 -18.61
CA LEU A 3 -33.21 -10.45 -18.91
C LEU A 3 -33.84 -10.85 -20.24
N ILE A 4 -33.21 -11.77 -20.96
CA ILE A 4 -33.73 -12.34 -22.19
C ILE A 4 -34.57 -13.56 -21.81
N ASN A 5 -35.84 -13.58 -22.20
CA ASN A 5 -36.65 -14.79 -22.11
C ASN A 5 -36.16 -15.79 -23.17
N THR A 6 -35.71 -16.97 -22.73
CA THR A 6 -35.03 -17.96 -23.57
C THR A 6 -35.94 -18.63 -24.59
N SER A 7 -37.26 -18.60 -24.37
CA SER A 7 -38.26 -19.17 -25.29
C SER A 7 -38.71 -18.18 -26.35
N THR A 8 -38.79 -16.89 -26.02
CA THR A 8 -39.29 -15.84 -26.93
C THR A 8 -38.19 -15.00 -27.55
N THR A 9 -36.97 -15.06 -26.99
CA THR A 9 -35.81 -14.22 -27.34
C THR A 9 -36.14 -12.73 -27.25
N ARG A 10 -36.90 -12.33 -26.22
CA ARG A 10 -37.26 -10.93 -25.94
C ARG A 10 -36.70 -10.46 -24.61
N LEU A 11 -36.35 -9.18 -24.53
CA LEU A 11 -35.95 -8.54 -23.28
C LEU A 11 -37.18 -8.30 -22.40
N GLU A 12 -37.08 -8.74 -21.15
CA GLU A 12 -38.06 -8.50 -20.09
C GLU A 12 -37.37 -7.79 -18.91
N PRO A 13 -37.96 -6.71 -18.38
CA PRO A 13 -37.46 -6.11 -17.16
C PRO A 13 -37.80 -7.04 -15.98
N LYS A 14 -36.82 -7.32 -15.13
CA LYS A 14 -37.02 -8.14 -13.93
C LYS A 14 -36.55 -7.41 -12.67
N PRO A 15 -37.28 -7.59 -11.55
CA PRO A 15 -36.81 -7.13 -10.27
C PRO A 15 -35.48 -7.81 -9.97
N PHE A 16 -34.57 -7.05 -9.36
CA PHE A 16 -33.26 -7.56 -8.97
C PHE A 16 -32.95 -7.20 -7.52
N TYR A 17 -33.86 -7.60 -6.65
CA TYR A 17 -33.76 -7.52 -5.20
C TYR A 17 -34.13 -8.89 -4.63
N GLU A 18 -33.44 -9.32 -3.57
CA GLU A 18 -33.77 -10.58 -2.91
C GLU A 18 -35.13 -10.47 -2.21
N PRO A 19 -35.98 -11.53 -2.23
CA PRO A 19 -35.74 -12.86 -2.79
C PRO A 19 -36.16 -13.04 -4.27
N ASP A 20 -36.66 -12.00 -4.94
CA ASP A 20 -37.37 -12.08 -6.22
C ASP A 20 -36.46 -12.16 -7.47
N ILE A 21 -35.23 -12.62 -7.31
CA ILE A 21 -34.29 -12.80 -8.43
C ILE A 21 -34.62 -14.13 -9.14
N PRO A 22 -35.12 -14.12 -10.40
CA PRO A 22 -35.39 -15.35 -11.11
C PRO A 22 -34.08 -16.10 -11.42
N PRO A 23 -34.07 -17.44 -11.54
CA PRO A 23 -32.90 -18.15 -12.02
C PRO A 23 -32.62 -17.82 -13.49
N TYR A 24 -31.37 -17.49 -13.82
CA TYR A 24 -30.94 -17.19 -15.19
C TYR A 24 -29.56 -17.77 -15.50
N ALA A 25 -29.30 -17.99 -16.79
CA ALA A 25 -27.96 -18.21 -17.32
C ALA A 25 -27.29 -16.87 -17.61
N ILE A 26 -25.96 -16.78 -17.47
CA ILE A 26 -25.20 -15.56 -17.78
C ILE A 26 -24.10 -15.87 -18.82
N LEU A 27 -23.98 -15.05 -19.86
CA LEU A 27 -22.92 -15.19 -20.87
C LEU A 27 -21.67 -14.45 -20.41
N SER A 28 -20.55 -15.14 -20.45
CA SER A 28 -19.21 -14.55 -20.36
C SER A 28 -18.49 -14.76 -21.69
N HIS A 29 -18.00 -13.69 -22.31
CA HIS A 29 -17.36 -13.77 -23.62
C HIS A 29 -16.44 -12.58 -23.87
N THR A 30 -15.57 -12.69 -24.89
CA THR A 30 -14.87 -11.52 -25.42
C THR A 30 -15.66 -10.92 -26.57
N TRP A 31 -15.93 -9.62 -26.52
CA TRP A 31 -16.64 -8.91 -27.58
C TRP A 31 -15.90 -9.04 -28.92
N GLY A 32 -16.68 -9.28 -29.98
CA GLY A 32 -16.24 -9.15 -31.37
C GLY A 32 -16.68 -7.82 -31.98
N ASP A 33 -16.52 -7.69 -33.30
CA ASP A 33 -16.91 -6.48 -34.04
C ASP A 33 -18.43 -6.40 -34.26
N ASP A 34 -19.12 -7.54 -34.12
CA ASP A 34 -20.51 -7.74 -34.51
C ASP A 34 -21.48 -8.02 -33.34
N GLU A 35 -21.21 -7.42 -32.18
CA GLU A 35 -22.11 -7.52 -31.01
C GLU A 35 -23.41 -6.76 -31.23
N VAL A 36 -24.50 -7.31 -30.69
CA VAL A 36 -25.84 -6.69 -30.71
C VAL A 36 -26.02 -5.89 -29.42
N ASP A 37 -26.33 -4.60 -29.55
CA ASP A 37 -26.59 -3.76 -28.39
C ASP A 37 -28.04 -3.82 -27.90
N PHE A 38 -28.33 -3.15 -26.78
CA PHE A 38 -29.66 -3.13 -26.17
C PHE A 38 -30.76 -2.58 -27.10
N GLN A 39 -30.49 -1.52 -27.87
CA GLN A 39 -31.49 -0.90 -28.74
C GLN A 39 -31.70 -1.76 -30.00
N GLU A 40 -30.62 -2.24 -30.61
CA GLU A 40 -30.67 -3.16 -31.75
C GLU A 40 -31.46 -4.43 -31.43
N PHE A 41 -31.26 -4.99 -30.24
CA PHE A 41 -31.99 -6.17 -29.79
C PHE A 41 -33.48 -5.91 -29.61
N LYS A 42 -33.86 -4.73 -29.09
CA LYS A 42 -35.25 -4.35 -28.85
C LYS A 42 -36.03 -4.08 -30.13
N GLU A 43 -35.36 -3.54 -31.15
CA GLU A 43 -35.97 -3.12 -32.41
C GLU A 43 -36.03 -4.24 -33.47
N ASP A 44 -35.52 -5.45 -33.18
CA ASP A 44 -35.49 -6.62 -34.07
C ASP A 44 -34.92 -6.31 -35.48
N LYS A 45 -33.96 -5.38 -35.51
CA LYS A 45 -33.20 -4.88 -36.68
C LYS A 45 -32.37 -6.01 -37.34
N PRO A 46 -31.58 -5.79 -38.41
CA PRO A 46 -30.80 -6.86 -39.08
C PRO A 46 -29.73 -7.57 -38.20
N ALA A 47 -29.73 -7.34 -36.88
CA ALA A 47 -29.00 -8.08 -35.86
C ALA A 47 -29.01 -9.60 -36.10
N LYS A 48 -30.12 -10.17 -36.59
CA LYS A 48 -30.29 -11.62 -36.82
C LYS A 48 -29.23 -12.31 -37.68
N LEU A 49 -28.47 -11.56 -38.50
CA LEU A 49 -27.44 -12.10 -39.38
C LEU A 49 -26.00 -11.97 -38.82
N ARG A 50 -25.82 -11.35 -37.65
CA ARG A 50 -24.50 -11.03 -37.08
C ARG A 50 -24.00 -12.10 -36.11
N GLU A 51 -22.68 -12.23 -35.97
CA GLU A 51 -22.06 -13.19 -35.03
C GLU A 51 -22.53 -13.00 -33.58
N GLY A 52 -22.68 -11.75 -33.12
CA GLY A 52 -23.19 -11.45 -31.78
C GLY A 52 -24.60 -12.00 -31.54
N TRP A 53 -25.46 -12.00 -32.56
CA TRP A 53 -26.80 -12.58 -32.46
C TRP A 53 -26.75 -14.10 -32.30
N TYR A 54 -25.85 -14.78 -33.02
CA TYR A 54 -25.65 -16.21 -32.83
C TYR A 54 -25.20 -16.52 -31.40
N LYS A 55 -24.36 -15.69 -30.78
CA LYS A 55 -24.00 -15.89 -29.36
C LYS A 55 -25.23 -15.82 -28.46
N ILE A 56 -26.09 -14.81 -28.65
CA ILE A 56 -27.31 -14.64 -27.87
C ILE A 56 -28.29 -15.80 -28.08
N LYS A 57 -28.49 -16.23 -29.32
CA LYS A 57 -29.35 -17.38 -29.64
C LYS A 57 -28.86 -18.66 -28.96
N ASN A 58 -27.56 -18.95 -29.06
CA ASN A 58 -26.99 -20.17 -28.50
C ASN A 58 -27.03 -20.17 -26.96
N ILE A 59 -26.77 -19.05 -26.27
CA ILE A 59 -26.98 -19.03 -24.81
C ILE A 59 -28.44 -19.27 -24.45
N CYS A 60 -29.41 -18.72 -25.19
CA CYS A 60 -30.83 -18.97 -24.94
C CYS A 60 -31.17 -20.45 -25.11
N GLU A 61 -30.67 -21.09 -26.17
CA GLU A 61 -30.86 -22.52 -26.41
C GLU A 61 -30.24 -23.38 -25.29
N LYS A 62 -28.97 -23.12 -24.91
CA LYS A 62 -28.30 -23.84 -23.81
C LYS A 62 -29.01 -23.61 -22.47
N ALA A 63 -29.44 -22.38 -22.19
CA ALA A 63 -30.20 -22.06 -20.98
C ALA A 63 -31.54 -22.80 -20.93
N LEU A 64 -32.27 -22.84 -22.05
CA LEU A 64 -33.53 -23.56 -22.15
C LEU A 64 -33.36 -25.07 -21.96
N CYS A 65 -32.33 -25.67 -22.56
CA CYS A 65 -31.98 -27.08 -22.34
C CYS A 65 -31.68 -27.40 -20.87
N ASP A 66 -31.12 -26.43 -20.15
CA ASP A 66 -30.84 -26.52 -18.72
C ASP A 66 -32.01 -26.10 -17.81
N GLY A 67 -33.19 -25.86 -18.39
CA GLY A 67 -34.41 -25.50 -17.66
C GLY A 67 -34.43 -24.05 -17.14
N LEU A 68 -33.57 -23.17 -17.67
CA LEU A 68 -33.49 -21.76 -17.30
C LEU A 68 -34.33 -20.93 -18.29
N GLN A 69 -35.37 -20.28 -17.76
CA GLN A 69 -36.27 -19.43 -18.55
C GLN A 69 -35.62 -18.10 -18.98
N TYR A 70 -34.54 -17.70 -18.30
CA TYR A 70 -33.90 -16.42 -18.52
C TYR A 70 -32.41 -16.57 -18.83
N ALA A 71 -31.91 -15.69 -19.68
CA ALA A 71 -30.50 -15.50 -19.98
C ALA A 71 -30.12 -14.02 -19.82
N TRP A 72 -28.85 -13.75 -19.52
CA TRP A 72 -28.30 -12.41 -19.44
C TRP A 72 -27.04 -12.31 -20.28
N VAL A 73 -26.93 -11.23 -21.05
CA VAL A 73 -25.77 -10.89 -21.89
C VAL A 73 -25.49 -9.40 -21.74
N ASP A 74 -24.28 -9.03 -21.34
CA ASP A 74 -23.87 -7.65 -21.04
C ASP A 74 -24.00 -6.69 -22.23
N THR A 75 -23.91 -7.20 -23.46
CA THR A 75 -24.02 -6.39 -24.68
C THR A 75 -25.43 -5.84 -24.90
N CYS A 76 -26.46 -6.65 -24.62
CA CYS A 76 -27.86 -6.32 -24.92
C CYS A 76 -28.80 -6.29 -23.70
N CYS A 77 -28.34 -6.65 -22.50
CA CYS A 77 -29.14 -6.57 -21.25
C CYS A 77 -28.83 -5.35 -20.39
N ILE A 78 -27.89 -4.50 -20.82
CA ILE A 78 -27.56 -3.24 -20.19
C ILE A 78 -27.85 -2.13 -21.19
N ASP A 79 -28.72 -1.18 -20.83
CA ASP A 79 -28.87 0.04 -21.61
C ASP A 79 -27.68 0.97 -21.37
N LYS A 80 -26.66 0.82 -22.21
CA LYS A 80 -25.43 1.64 -22.16
C LYS A 80 -25.65 3.11 -22.54
N SER A 81 -26.83 3.47 -23.07
CA SER A 81 -27.19 4.88 -23.34
C SER A 81 -27.61 5.61 -22.06
N SER A 82 -28.06 4.88 -21.03
CA SER A 82 -28.38 5.40 -19.71
C SER A 82 -27.14 5.33 -18.82
N SER A 83 -26.54 6.49 -18.52
CA SER A 83 -25.37 6.56 -17.63
C SER A 83 -25.65 6.06 -16.21
N ALA A 84 -26.89 6.28 -15.72
CA ALA A 84 -27.33 5.77 -14.43
C ALA A 84 -27.39 4.24 -14.42
N GLU A 85 -28.02 3.64 -15.46
CA GLU A 85 -28.12 2.17 -15.58
C GLU A 85 -26.74 1.54 -15.79
N LEU A 86 -25.88 2.13 -16.62
CA LEU A 86 -24.51 1.66 -16.81
C LEU A 86 -23.71 1.68 -15.49
N SER A 87 -23.86 2.74 -14.71
CA SER A 87 -23.19 2.86 -13.41
C SER A 87 -23.68 1.83 -12.40
N GLU A 88 -24.99 1.64 -12.30
CA GLU A 88 -25.60 0.60 -11.46
C GLU A 88 -25.14 -0.80 -11.91
N SER A 89 -25.14 -1.05 -13.22
CA SER A 89 -24.78 -2.34 -13.81
C SER A 89 -23.34 -2.73 -13.53
N ILE A 90 -22.39 -1.82 -13.72
CA ILE A 90 -20.96 -2.08 -13.45
C ILE A 90 -20.72 -2.34 -11.96
N ASN A 91 -21.33 -1.57 -11.06
CA ASN A 91 -21.21 -1.80 -9.61
C ASN A 91 -21.89 -3.11 -9.17
N SER A 92 -22.88 -3.59 -9.93
CA SER A 92 -23.63 -4.82 -9.63
C SER A 92 -23.11 -6.06 -10.35
N MET A 93 -22.23 -5.91 -11.33
CA MET A 93 -21.84 -6.98 -12.25
C MET A 93 -21.31 -8.23 -11.53
N PHE A 94 -20.42 -8.06 -10.55
CA PHE A 94 -19.91 -9.19 -9.76
C PHE A 94 -21.05 -9.94 -9.06
N PHE A 95 -22.01 -9.21 -8.48
CA PHE A 95 -23.17 -9.80 -7.83
C PHE A 95 -24.07 -10.53 -8.85
N TRP A 96 -24.27 -9.97 -10.05
CA TRP A 96 -25.03 -10.62 -11.13
C TRP A 96 -24.37 -11.92 -11.59
N TYR A 97 -23.05 -11.96 -11.74
CA TYR A 97 -22.35 -13.20 -12.03
C TYR A 97 -22.44 -14.20 -10.87
N ARG A 98 -22.38 -13.73 -9.62
CA ARG A 98 -22.50 -14.58 -8.42
C ARG A 98 -23.88 -15.22 -8.27
N GLN A 99 -24.95 -14.50 -8.61
CA GLN A 99 -26.33 -14.98 -8.48
C GLN A 99 -26.80 -15.82 -9.67
N ALA A 100 -26.08 -15.81 -10.79
CA ALA A 100 -26.42 -16.62 -11.96
C ALA A 100 -26.44 -18.11 -11.62
N ALA A 101 -27.45 -18.84 -12.13
CA ALA A 101 -27.57 -20.28 -11.93
C ALA A 101 -26.46 -21.04 -12.67
N LYS A 102 -26.15 -20.61 -13.89
CA LYS A 102 -25.01 -21.09 -14.68
C LYS A 102 -24.37 -19.94 -15.46
N CYS A 103 -23.05 -19.92 -15.51
CA CYS A 103 -22.29 -19.05 -16.42
C CYS A 103 -21.77 -19.87 -17.60
N TYR A 104 -22.11 -19.47 -18.82
CA TYR A 104 -21.55 -20.07 -20.03
C TYR A 104 -20.45 -19.16 -20.55
N VAL A 105 -19.26 -19.72 -20.72
CA VAL A 105 -18.11 -19.01 -21.27
C VAL A 105 -17.97 -19.42 -22.73
N PHE A 106 -18.11 -18.45 -23.64
CA PHE A 106 -17.90 -18.68 -25.07
C PHE A 106 -16.50 -18.23 -25.49
N LEU A 107 -15.67 -19.18 -25.94
CA LEU A 107 -14.30 -18.94 -26.40
C LEU A 107 -14.24 -18.92 -27.94
N SER A 108 -14.42 -17.75 -28.54
CA SER A 108 -14.42 -17.57 -30.00
C SER A 108 -13.10 -17.97 -30.68
N ASP A 109 -12.00 -17.90 -29.94
CA ASP A 109 -10.63 -18.19 -30.38
C ASP A 109 -10.13 -19.58 -29.97
N PHE A 110 -10.98 -20.39 -29.31
CA PHE A 110 -10.68 -21.79 -29.04
C PHE A 110 -10.94 -22.64 -30.29
N LYS A 111 -9.93 -23.40 -30.73
CA LYS A 111 -10.05 -24.30 -31.88
C LYS A 111 -10.76 -25.59 -31.48
N HIS A 112 -11.86 -25.91 -32.17
CA HIS A 112 -12.60 -27.15 -31.97
C HIS A 112 -11.69 -28.38 -32.08
N GLY A 113 -11.89 -29.37 -31.20
CA GLY A 113 -11.10 -30.60 -31.12
C GLY A 113 -9.69 -30.45 -30.52
N SER A 114 -9.31 -29.26 -30.05
CA SER A 114 -8.05 -29.04 -29.32
C SER A 114 -8.21 -29.30 -27.82
N THR A 115 -7.09 -29.46 -27.12
CA THR A 115 -7.06 -29.63 -25.66
C THR A 115 -7.09 -28.27 -24.92
N PRO A 116 -7.71 -28.21 -23.73
CA PRO A 116 -7.67 -27.03 -22.87
C PRO A 116 -6.25 -26.58 -22.51
N GLU A 117 -5.35 -27.53 -22.23
CA GLU A 117 -3.96 -27.29 -21.84
C GLU A 117 -3.20 -26.49 -22.92
N ASP A 118 -3.45 -26.79 -24.20
CA ASP A 118 -2.75 -26.16 -25.31
C ASP A 118 -3.40 -24.82 -25.72
N GLN A 119 -4.72 -24.70 -25.66
CA GLN A 119 -5.44 -23.53 -26.20
C GLN A 119 -5.75 -22.45 -25.15
N PHE A 120 -6.03 -22.80 -23.90
CA PHE A 120 -6.43 -21.80 -22.90
C PHE A 120 -5.41 -20.66 -22.72
N PRO A 121 -4.08 -20.90 -22.70
CA PRO A 121 -3.09 -19.81 -22.65
C PRO A 121 -3.20 -18.80 -23.80
N ARG A 122 -3.79 -19.19 -24.94
CA ARG A 122 -3.91 -18.38 -26.16
C ARG A 122 -5.27 -17.69 -26.27
N CYS A 123 -6.28 -18.14 -25.52
CA CYS A 123 -7.60 -17.54 -25.52
C CYS A 123 -7.58 -16.16 -24.85
N ARG A 124 -8.05 -15.13 -25.57
CA ARG A 124 -8.15 -13.74 -25.08
C ARG A 124 -8.99 -13.62 -23.82
N TRP A 125 -9.92 -14.55 -23.60
CA TRP A 125 -10.76 -14.59 -22.42
C TRP A 125 -9.94 -14.61 -21.13
N PHE A 126 -8.83 -15.35 -21.05
CA PHE A 126 -8.00 -15.42 -19.83
C PHE A 126 -7.15 -14.16 -19.59
N THR A 127 -6.98 -13.31 -20.60
CA THR A 127 -6.22 -12.07 -20.51
C THR A 127 -7.12 -10.82 -20.52
N ARG A 128 -8.44 -10.94 -20.64
CA ARG A 128 -9.37 -9.81 -20.54
C ARG A 128 -9.58 -9.40 -19.08
N GLY A 129 -9.66 -8.09 -18.78
CA GLY A 129 -9.87 -7.61 -17.40
C GLY A 129 -11.17 -8.09 -16.77
N TRP A 130 -12.31 -7.81 -17.42
CA TRP A 130 -13.66 -8.11 -16.95
C TRP A 130 -13.88 -9.59 -16.62
N THR A 131 -13.32 -10.50 -17.42
CA THR A 131 -13.51 -11.95 -17.27
C THR A 131 -12.91 -12.52 -15.97
N LEU A 132 -12.13 -11.74 -15.21
CA LEU A 132 -11.63 -12.18 -13.90
C LEU A 132 -12.78 -12.36 -12.90
N GLN A 133 -13.68 -11.39 -12.81
CA GLN A 133 -14.86 -11.53 -11.96
C GLN A 133 -15.84 -12.55 -12.53
N GLU A 134 -15.91 -12.68 -13.86
CA GLU A 134 -16.76 -13.68 -14.52
C GLU A 134 -16.28 -15.12 -14.26
N LEU A 135 -14.98 -15.31 -13.99
CA LEU A 135 -14.42 -16.57 -13.52
C LEU A 135 -14.69 -16.82 -12.02
N LEU A 136 -14.48 -15.78 -11.20
CA LEU A 136 -14.43 -15.91 -9.73
C LEU A 136 -15.80 -15.79 -9.06
N ALA A 137 -16.75 -15.08 -9.63
CA ALA A 137 -18.04 -14.82 -9.00
C ALA A 137 -19.04 -15.98 -9.13
N PRO A 138 -19.29 -16.58 -10.33
CA PRO A 138 -20.28 -17.63 -10.48
C PRO A 138 -19.81 -18.95 -9.85
N ARG A 139 -20.73 -19.71 -9.25
CA ARG A 139 -20.43 -21.05 -8.73
C ARG A 139 -20.24 -22.07 -9.84
N ILE A 140 -21.12 -22.05 -10.84
CA ILE A 140 -21.10 -22.97 -11.98
C ILE A 140 -20.69 -22.21 -13.23
N VAL A 141 -19.59 -22.66 -13.86
CA VAL A 141 -19.09 -22.11 -15.12
C VAL A 141 -18.81 -23.27 -16.06
N ILE A 142 -19.32 -23.18 -17.30
CA ILE A 142 -19.14 -24.17 -18.37
C ILE A 142 -18.51 -23.49 -19.57
N PHE A 143 -17.39 -24.02 -20.04
CA PHE A 143 -16.65 -23.48 -21.19
C PHE A 143 -17.13 -24.14 -22.48
N TYR A 144 -17.38 -23.30 -23.49
CA TYR A 144 -17.76 -23.70 -24.83
C TYR A 144 -16.76 -23.14 -25.83
N ASP A 145 -16.50 -23.91 -26.89
CA ASP A 145 -15.66 -23.46 -27.99
C ASP A 145 -16.43 -22.59 -28.99
N ARG A 146 -15.76 -22.23 -30.09
CA ARG A 146 -16.34 -21.38 -31.14
C ARG A 146 -17.55 -21.98 -31.87
N VAL A 147 -17.80 -23.28 -31.76
CA VAL A 147 -18.95 -23.97 -32.35
C VAL A 147 -20.00 -24.38 -31.31
N TRP A 148 -19.88 -23.87 -30.07
CA TRP A 148 -20.80 -24.15 -28.95
C TRP A 148 -20.81 -25.61 -28.47
N GLU A 149 -19.71 -26.32 -28.70
CA GLU A 149 -19.43 -27.62 -28.10
C GLU A 149 -18.77 -27.45 -26.74
N GLU A 150 -19.18 -28.29 -25.78
CA GLU A 150 -18.69 -28.20 -24.40
C GLU A 150 -17.22 -28.63 -24.32
N ILE A 151 -16.38 -27.75 -23.80
CA ILE A 151 -14.98 -28.01 -23.48
C ILE A 151 -14.87 -28.66 -22.09
N GLY A 152 -15.68 -28.18 -21.15
CA GLY A 152 -15.79 -28.70 -19.79
C GLY A 152 -16.15 -27.63 -18.77
N SER A 153 -16.41 -28.07 -17.54
CA SER A 153 -16.74 -27.19 -16.42
C SER A 153 -15.51 -26.61 -15.73
N LYS A 154 -15.69 -25.50 -15.01
CA LYS A 154 -14.67 -24.91 -14.13
C LYS A 154 -14.12 -25.88 -13.10
N ILE A 155 -14.92 -26.84 -12.63
CA ILE A 155 -14.46 -27.88 -11.70
C ILE A 155 -13.48 -28.83 -12.40
N GLN A 156 -13.87 -29.37 -13.57
CA GLN A 156 -13.03 -30.28 -14.35
C GLN A 156 -11.73 -29.61 -14.80
N LEU A 157 -11.79 -28.33 -15.17
CA LEU A 157 -10.68 -27.58 -15.76
C LEU A 157 -9.88 -26.77 -14.73
N CYS A 158 -10.20 -26.89 -13.44
CA CYS A 158 -9.61 -26.08 -12.37
C CYS A 158 -8.07 -26.16 -12.34
N HIS A 159 -7.50 -27.34 -12.59
CA HIS A 159 -6.05 -27.51 -12.64
C HIS A 159 -5.40 -26.67 -13.75
N VAL A 160 -5.97 -26.72 -14.95
CA VAL A 160 -5.48 -25.96 -16.12
C VAL A 160 -5.64 -24.46 -15.89
N ILE A 161 -6.81 -24.03 -15.43
CA ILE A 161 -7.11 -22.61 -15.12
C ILE A 161 -6.16 -22.08 -14.06
N SER A 162 -5.94 -22.82 -12.98
CA SER A 162 -5.00 -22.43 -11.91
C SER A 162 -3.57 -22.31 -12.43
N GLY A 163 -3.14 -23.24 -13.29
CA GLY A 163 -1.80 -23.23 -13.90
C GLY A 163 -1.53 -21.99 -14.76
N ILE A 164 -2.50 -21.55 -15.56
CA ILE A 164 -2.30 -20.41 -16.48
C ILE A 164 -2.55 -19.05 -15.82
N THR A 165 -3.43 -18.99 -14.82
CA THR A 165 -3.80 -17.72 -14.16
C THR A 165 -3.05 -17.46 -12.86
N SER A 166 -2.36 -18.47 -12.31
CA SER A 166 -1.78 -18.44 -10.96
C SER A 166 -2.79 -18.20 -9.83
N ILE A 167 -4.10 -18.32 -10.12
CA ILE A 167 -5.15 -18.21 -9.12
C ILE A 167 -5.23 -19.55 -8.36
N PRO A 168 -5.26 -19.55 -7.02
CA PRO A 168 -5.44 -20.77 -6.24
C PRO A 168 -6.73 -21.50 -6.60
N LYS A 169 -6.69 -22.84 -6.61
CA LYS A 169 -7.84 -23.69 -6.93
C LYS A 169 -9.03 -23.39 -6.02
N GLU A 170 -8.76 -23.15 -4.74
CA GLU A 170 -9.75 -22.85 -3.72
C GLU A 170 -10.47 -21.51 -3.96
N ALA A 171 -9.83 -20.56 -4.66
CA ALA A 171 -10.48 -19.33 -5.11
C ALA A 171 -11.33 -19.58 -6.36
N ILE A 172 -10.81 -20.34 -7.33
CA ILE A 172 -11.52 -20.69 -8.58
C ILE A 172 -12.81 -21.47 -8.27
N LEU A 173 -12.74 -22.44 -7.36
CA LEU A 173 -13.85 -23.32 -6.99
C LEU A 173 -14.82 -22.68 -5.98
N ASN A 174 -14.53 -21.46 -5.51
CA ASN A 174 -15.30 -20.76 -4.48
C ASN A 174 -15.31 -21.46 -3.10
N ASP A 175 -14.37 -22.38 -2.84
CA ASP A 175 -14.21 -23.07 -1.55
C ASP A 175 -13.76 -22.13 -0.44
N THR A 176 -12.99 -21.09 -0.78
CA THR A 176 -12.52 -20.07 0.16
C THR A 176 -13.04 -18.69 -0.25
N PRO A 177 -13.75 -17.95 0.63
CA PRO A 177 -14.23 -16.61 0.31
C PRO A 177 -13.09 -15.65 -0.07
N LEU A 178 -13.34 -14.76 -1.02
CA LEU A 178 -12.33 -13.82 -1.53
C LEU A 178 -11.73 -12.91 -0.44
N ALA A 179 -12.47 -12.64 0.64
CA ALA A 179 -12.03 -11.86 1.80
C ALA A 179 -10.85 -12.48 2.60
N TYR A 180 -10.55 -13.77 2.38
CA TYR A 180 -9.40 -14.44 3.01
C TYR A 180 -8.08 -14.26 2.26
N TYR A 181 -8.13 -13.87 0.98
CA TYR A 181 -6.96 -13.56 0.18
C TYR A 181 -6.55 -12.12 0.41
N SER A 182 -5.24 -11.88 0.51
CA SER A 182 -4.75 -10.52 0.73
C SER A 182 -4.84 -9.70 -0.55
N ILE A 183 -4.77 -8.37 -0.40
CA ILE A 183 -4.88 -7.42 -1.51
C ILE A 183 -3.86 -7.74 -2.61
N SER A 184 -2.61 -8.01 -2.24
CA SER A 184 -1.56 -8.34 -3.21
C SER A 184 -1.87 -9.59 -4.04
N GLN A 185 -2.50 -10.60 -3.44
CA GLN A 185 -2.90 -11.80 -4.16
C GLN A 185 -3.96 -11.47 -5.19
N LYS A 186 -5.02 -10.77 -4.77
CA LYS A 186 -6.11 -10.37 -5.66
C LYS A 186 -5.63 -9.46 -6.80
N MET A 187 -4.74 -8.50 -6.51
CA MET A 187 -4.10 -7.66 -7.53
C MET A 187 -3.25 -8.49 -8.50
N SER A 188 -2.51 -9.49 -8.01
CA SER A 188 -1.68 -10.35 -8.87
C SER A 188 -2.50 -11.16 -9.87
N TRP A 189 -3.74 -11.53 -9.54
CA TRP A 189 -4.65 -12.24 -10.46
C TRP A 189 -5.10 -11.37 -11.64
N ALA A 190 -5.02 -10.05 -11.50
CA ALA A 190 -5.31 -9.07 -12.54
C ALA A 190 -4.04 -8.59 -13.27
N ALA A 191 -2.83 -8.96 -12.82
CA ALA A 191 -1.58 -8.39 -13.27
C ALA A 191 -1.26 -8.62 -14.77
N SER A 192 -1.73 -9.72 -15.34
CA SER A 192 -1.56 -10.05 -16.76
C SER A 192 -2.80 -9.77 -17.61
N ARG A 193 -3.80 -9.08 -17.04
CA ARG A 193 -5.06 -8.80 -17.74
C ARG A 193 -5.06 -7.40 -18.35
N VAL A 194 -5.74 -7.28 -19.49
CA VAL A 194 -5.82 -6.07 -20.32
C VAL A 194 -7.27 -5.63 -20.49
N THR A 195 -7.47 -4.32 -20.52
CA THR A 195 -8.78 -3.69 -20.75
C THR A 195 -8.74 -2.77 -21.96
N THR A 196 -9.89 -2.55 -22.60
CA THR A 196 -9.98 -1.63 -23.75
C THR A 196 -9.96 -0.18 -23.26
N ARG A 197 -10.81 0.13 -22.28
CA ARG A 197 -10.76 1.41 -21.57
C ARG A 197 -9.82 1.29 -20.40
N ILE A 198 -9.00 2.30 -20.21
CA ILE A 198 -7.96 2.29 -19.19
C ILE A 198 -8.56 2.29 -17.78
N GLU A 199 -9.72 2.95 -17.59
CA GLU A 199 -10.45 3.02 -16.33
C GLU A 199 -11.00 1.66 -15.91
N ASP A 200 -11.32 0.79 -16.88
CA ASP A 200 -11.83 -0.55 -16.59
C ASP A 200 -10.78 -1.42 -15.87
N THR A 201 -9.49 -1.05 -15.91
CA THR A 201 -8.45 -1.67 -15.06
C THR A 201 -8.83 -1.63 -13.58
N ALA A 202 -9.56 -0.58 -13.18
CA ALA A 202 -10.10 -0.43 -11.84
C ALA A 202 -11.51 -1.01 -11.72
N TYR A 203 -12.41 -0.67 -12.65
CA TYR A 203 -13.83 -1.01 -12.52
C TYR A 203 -14.11 -2.51 -12.57
N CYS A 204 -13.31 -3.30 -13.31
CA CYS A 204 -13.45 -4.76 -13.33
C CYS A 204 -13.05 -5.44 -12.01
N LEU A 205 -12.46 -4.70 -11.06
CA LEU A 205 -11.99 -5.23 -9.78
C LEU A 205 -12.91 -4.88 -8.60
N LEU A 206 -13.93 -4.04 -8.81
CA LEU A 206 -14.79 -3.53 -7.73
C LEU A 206 -15.38 -4.64 -6.87
N GLY A 207 -16.04 -5.63 -7.49
CA GLY A 207 -16.64 -6.75 -6.75
C GLY A 207 -15.63 -7.76 -6.18
N ILE A 208 -14.41 -7.83 -6.72
CA ILE A 208 -13.33 -8.67 -6.17
C ILE A 208 -12.80 -8.06 -4.86
N PHE A 209 -12.78 -6.73 -4.78
CA PHE A 209 -12.38 -5.99 -3.58
C PHE A 209 -13.54 -5.61 -2.67
N ASP A 210 -14.78 -5.81 -3.10
CA ASP A 210 -16.00 -5.46 -2.38
C ASP A 210 -16.04 -3.95 -2.05
N VAL A 211 -15.82 -3.12 -3.07
CA VAL A 211 -15.80 -1.66 -2.97
C VAL A 211 -16.67 -1.02 -4.05
N TYR A 212 -17.17 0.18 -3.75
CA TYR A 212 -18.02 0.94 -4.65
C TYR A 212 -17.42 2.32 -4.87
N ILE A 213 -17.24 2.72 -6.13
CA ILE A 213 -16.76 4.06 -6.49
C ILE A 213 -17.55 4.62 -7.68
N PRO A 214 -17.80 5.94 -7.75
CA PRO A 214 -18.40 6.58 -8.92
C PRO A 214 -17.60 6.32 -10.20
N LEU A 215 -18.27 5.94 -11.29
CA LEU A 215 -17.66 5.67 -12.59
C LEU A 215 -17.49 6.97 -13.38
N LEU A 216 -16.24 7.36 -13.64
CA LEU A 216 -15.89 8.56 -14.39
C LEU A 216 -15.02 8.18 -15.60
N TYR A 217 -15.65 7.80 -16.71
CA TYR A 217 -14.90 7.56 -17.96
C TYR A 217 -14.26 8.86 -18.46
N GLY A 218 -12.95 8.83 -18.73
CA GLY A 218 -12.12 10.00 -19.05
C GLY A 218 -11.09 10.33 -17.96
N GLU A 219 -11.19 9.73 -16.76
CA GLU A 219 -10.24 9.96 -15.67
C GLU A 219 -8.92 9.19 -15.81
N ARG A 220 -8.83 8.30 -16.80
CA ARG A 220 -7.64 7.51 -17.12
C ARG A 220 -7.13 6.66 -15.94
N HIS A 221 -5.82 6.67 -15.69
CA HIS A 221 -5.19 5.92 -14.58
C HIS A 221 -5.70 6.32 -13.20
N ARG A 222 -6.34 7.49 -13.06
CA ARG A 222 -6.89 7.95 -11.78
C ARG A 222 -7.97 7.02 -11.22
N ALA A 223 -8.69 6.30 -12.08
CA ALA A 223 -9.67 5.29 -11.65
C ALA A 223 -9.01 4.23 -10.76
N PHE A 224 -7.80 3.76 -11.12
CA PHE A 224 -7.07 2.75 -10.36
C PHE A 224 -6.48 3.31 -9.06
N PHE A 225 -6.17 4.61 -9.01
CA PHE A 225 -5.79 5.27 -7.76
C PHE A 225 -6.98 5.34 -6.79
N ARG A 226 -8.14 5.78 -7.26
CA ARG A 226 -9.38 5.84 -6.46
C ARG A 226 -9.80 4.47 -5.94
N LEU A 227 -9.62 3.41 -6.74
CA LEU A 227 -9.84 2.04 -6.28
C LEU A 227 -8.97 1.71 -5.06
N GLN A 228 -7.67 1.98 -5.12
CA GLN A 228 -6.75 1.70 -4.02
C GLN A 228 -7.02 2.58 -2.79
N GLU A 229 -7.40 3.84 -2.99
CA GLU A 229 -7.86 4.72 -1.91
C GLU A 229 -9.09 4.11 -1.21
N GLU A 230 -10.09 3.68 -1.97
CA GLU A 230 -11.31 3.08 -1.41
C GLU A 230 -11.04 1.76 -0.69
N ILE A 231 -10.17 0.91 -1.26
CA ILE A 231 -9.70 -0.31 -0.60
C ILE A 231 -9.04 0.03 0.74
N SER A 232 -8.16 1.04 0.77
CA SER A 232 -7.40 1.40 1.97
C SER A 232 -8.25 1.92 3.13
N LYS A 233 -9.46 2.44 2.87
CA LYS A 233 -10.38 2.93 3.91
C LYS A 233 -10.97 1.80 4.75
N ASN A 234 -11.10 0.60 4.19
CA ASN A 234 -11.88 -0.49 4.76
C ASN A 234 -11.02 -1.67 5.24
N THR A 235 -9.69 -1.51 5.30
CA THR A 235 -8.78 -2.62 5.61
C THR A 235 -7.45 -2.16 6.23
N LEU A 236 -6.87 -3.02 7.07
CA LEU A 236 -5.49 -2.89 7.59
C LEU A 236 -4.50 -3.80 6.84
N ASP A 237 -4.91 -4.35 5.69
CA ASP A 237 -4.07 -5.22 4.89
C ASP A 237 -2.95 -4.44 4.18
N MET A 238 -1.78 -4.38 4.83
CA MET A 238 -0.57 -3.72 4.33
C MET A 238 -0.02 -4.34 3.04
N THR A 239 -0.53 -5.49 2.58
CA THR A 239 -0.13 -6.05 1.29
C THR A 239 -0.58 -5.20 0.10
N LEU A 240 -1.41 -4.17 0.30
CA LEU A 240 -1.64 -3.10 -0.67
C LEU A 240 -0.32 -2.45 -1.15
N LEU A 241 0.71 -2.42 -0.29
CA LEU A 241 2.03 -1.88 -0.62
C LEU A 241 2.98 -2.90 -1.26
N ALA A 242 2.54 -4.15 -1.44
CA ALA A 242 3.35 -5.25 -1.94
C ALA A 242 3.43 -5.27 -3.47
N TRP A 243 3.85 -4.17 -4.08
CA TRP A 243 4.04 -4.05 -5.53
C TRP A 243 5.45 -3.57 -5.86
N GLU A 244 5.96 -3.90 -7.03
CA GLU A 244 7.29 -3.49 -7.47
C GLU A 244 7.23 -2.23 -8.34
N PRO A 245 7.91 -1.13 -7.95
CA PRO A 245 7.95 0.07 -8.75
C PRO A 245 8.86 -0.07 -9.97
N THR A 246 8.50 0.64 -11.03
CA THR A 246 9.25 0.79 -12.27
C THR A 246 9.86 2.19 -12.35
N PRO A 247 10.86 2.44 -13.22
CA PRO A 247 11.45 3.77 -13.43
C PRO A 247 10.42 4.88 -13.70
N GLU A 248 9.28 4.54 -14.30
CA GLU A 248 8.20 5.49 -14.60
C GLU A 248 7.43 5.92 -13.35
N ASP A 249 7.41 5.10 -12.30
CA ASP A 249 6.69 5.35 -11.04
C ASP A 249 7.39 6.36 -10.13
N PHE A 250 8.59 6.80 -10.50
CA PHE A 250 9.36 7.75 -9.69
C PHE A 250 9.08 9.20 -10.08
N GLU A 251 8.73 10.02 -9.08
CA GLU A 251 8.75 11.48 -9.17
C GLU A 251 9.74 12.00 -8.12
N ASP A 252 10.74 12.78 -8.55
CA ASP A 252 11.80 13.32 -7.68
C ASP A 252 12.54 12.28 -6.81
N GLY A 253 12.60 11.02 -7.29
CA GLY A 253 13.23 9.90 -6.59
C GLY A 253 12.33 9.16 -5.60
N PHE A 254 11.08 9.58 -5.41
CA PHE A 254 10.10 8.91 -4.55
C PHE A 254 9.18 7.99 -5.35
N CYS A 255 8.70 6.94 -4.68
CA CYS A 255 7.69 6.06 -5.22
C CYS A 255 6.36 6.34 -4.50
N SER A 256 5.29 6.46 -5.29
CA SER A 256 3.92 6.51 -4.78
C SER A 256 3.66 5.31 -3.86
N PHE A 257 2.76 5.44 -2.88
CA PHE A 257 2.26 4.28 -2.13
C PHE A 257 1.20 3.49 -2.92
N ILE A 258 0.58 4.17 -3.88
CA ILE A 258 -0.47 3.67 -4.75
C ILE A 258 0.17 3.25 -6.07
N ALA A 259 -0.06 2.01 -6.50
CA ALA A 259 0.45 1.47 -7.76
C ALA A 259 -0.30 2.08 -8.96
N ARG A 260 0.35 2.16 -10.14
CA ARG A 260 -0.30 2.61 -11.38
C ARG A 260 -1.14 1.55 -12.08
N SER A 261 -0.88 0.27 -11.80
CA SER A 261 -1.54 -0.86 -12.45
C SER A 261 -1.45 -2.11 -11.57
N PRO A 262 -2.41 -3.05 -11.68
CA PRO A 262 -2.28 -4.39 -11.12
C PRO A 262 -1.01 -5.12 -11.60
N ALA A 263 -0.48 -4.77 -12.78
CA ALA A 263 0.74 -5.35 -13.32
C ALA A 263 1.95 -5.25 -12.36
N SER A 264 2.00 -4.20 -11.54
CA SER A 264 3.04 -4.00 -10.52
C SER A 264 3.01 -5.07 -9.40
N PHE A 265 1.91 -5.82 -9.27
CA PHE A 265 1.74 -6.91 -8.29
C PHE A 265 2.03 -8.30 -8.86
N LYS A 266 2.57 -8.42 -10.08
CA LYS A 266 2.79 -9.72 -10.75
C LYS A 266 3.57 -10.73 -9.90
N SER A 267 4.55 -10.27 -9.13
CA SER A 267 5.40 -11.13 -8.28
C SER A 267 4.85 -11.34 -6.85
N SER A 268 3.65 -10.82 -6.57
CA SER A 268 3.13 -10.68 -5.19
C SER A 268 2.02 -11.66 -4.83
N GLY A 269 1.71 -12.61 -5.72
CA GLY A 269 0.61 -13.58 -5.57
C GLY A 269 0.75 -14.55 -4.40
N ASN A 270 1.97 -14.71 -3.86
CA ASN A 270 2.27 -15.58 -2.72
C ASN A 270 2.38 -14.83 -1.38
N ILE A 271 2.29 -13.50 -1.40
CA ILE A 271 2.36 -12.67 -0.21
C ILE A 271 0.99 -12.70 0.45
N ARG A 272 0.94 -13.09 1.72
CA ARG A 272 -0.27 -13.13 2.55
C ARG A 272 -0.21 -12.06 3.62
N ARG A 273 -1.36 -11.52 4.02
CA ARG A 273 -1.47 -10.63 5.17
C ARG A 273 -1.02 -11.31 6.48
N PHE A 274 -0.59 -10.51 7.44
CA PHE A 274 -0.45 -10.98 8.81
C PHE A 274 -1.83 -11.30 9.42
N GLY A 275 -1.84 -12.01 10.56
CA GLY A 275 -3.09 -12.22 11.30
C GLY A 275 -3.60 -10.91 11.91
N ARG A 276 -4.51 -10.98 12.89
CA ARG A 276 -5.11 -9.81 13.58
C ARG A 276 -4.11 -8.87 14.31
N GLU A 277 -2.81 -9.13 14.26
CA GLU A 277 -1.74 -8.36 14.89
C GLU A 277 -1.02 -7.41 13.90
N THR A 278 -1.72 -6.85 12.92
CA THR A 278 -1.13 -5.86 12.01
C THR A 278 -0.93 -4.52 12.72
N ARG A 279 0.23 -3.89 12.50
CA ARG A 279 0.50 -2.51 12.94
C ARG A 279 -0.56 -1.57 12.33
N ALA A 280 -1.20 -0.76 13.17
CA ALA A 280 -2.09 0.29 12.70
C ALA A 280 -1.25 1.40 12.04
N CYS A 281 -1.45 1.59 10.73
CA CYS A 281 -0.86 2.67 9.96
C CYS A 281 -1.98 3.30 9.11
N SER A 282 -2.04 4.62 9.06
CA SER A 282 -2.90 5.33 8.12
C SER A 282 -2.08 5.75 6.89
N MET A 283 -2.69 5.65 5.72
CA MET A 283 -2.10 6.10 4.46
C MET A 283 -2.78 7.41 4.04
N SER A 284 -1.98 8.41 3.69
CA SER A 284 -2.46 9.68 3.16
C SER A 284 -1.60 10.12 1.98
N ALA A 285 -2.04 11.15 1.25
CA ALA A 285 -1.21 11.79 0.21
C ALA A 285 0.13 12.34 0.75
N ARG A 286 0.27 12.53 2.08
CA ARG A 286 1.51 12.96 2.72
C ARG A 286 2.45 11.80 3.04
N GLY A 287 1.97 10.56 3.03
CA GLY A 287 2.72 9.36 3.33
C GLY A 287 2.03 8.42 4.33
N LEU A 288 2.80 7.47 4.85
CA LEU A 288 2.38 6.52 5.88
C LEU A 288 2.61 7.10 7.27
N GLN A 289 1.55 7.14 8.07
CA GLN A 289 1.60 7.58 9.46
C GLN A 289 1.40 6.39 10.40
N PHE A 290 2.38 6.16 11.27
CA PHE A 290 2.36 5.08 12.26
C PHE A 290 1.98 5.65 13.64
N ASN A 291 0.98 5.06 14.29
CA ASN A 291 0.48 5.52 15.58
C ASN A 291 1.20 4.88 16.78
N ASP A 292 1.59 3.60 16.67
CA ASP A 292 2.14 2.83 17.80
C ASP A 292 3.63 2.47 17.58
N LYS A 293 3.89 1.38 16.84
CA LYS A 293 5.23 0.83 16.59
C LYS A 293 5.79 1.42 15.30
N HIS A 294 6.80 2.27 15.46
CA HIS A 294 7.55 2.84 14.34
C HIS A 294 8.28 1.76 13.51
N PRO A 295 8.46 1.99 12.19
CA PRO A 295 9.34 1.18 11.35
C PRO A 295 10.72 0.97 11.97
N ALA A 296 11.27 -0.23 11.84
CA ALA A 296 12.54 -0.58 12.46
C ALA A 296 13.71 -0.26 11.54
N ARG A 297 14.81 0.23 12.10
CA ARG A 297 16.09 0.28 11.36
C ARG A 297 16.76 -1.07 11.45
N LEU A 298 16.71 -1.82 10.33
CA LEU A 298 17.30 -3.16 10.26
C LEU A 298 18.77 -3.13 9.81
N ILE A 299 19.18 -2.06 9.11
CA ILE A 299 20.56 -1.83 8.65
C ILE A 299 21.07 -0.52 9.28
N PRO A 300 22.00 -0.56 10.25
CA PRO A 300 22.43 0.63 11.00
C PRO A 300 22.97 1.77 10.14
N THR A 301 23.59 1.44 9.00
CA THR A 301 24.21 2.40 8.07
C THR A 301 23.25 2.89 6.97
N SER A 302 22.05 2.32 6.88
CA SER A 302 21.06 2.72 5.86
C SER A 302 20.23 3.90 6.35
N PRO A 303 19.92 4.88 5.48
CA PRO A 303 18.95 5.93 5.79
C PRO A 303 17.51 5.39 5.93
N ASP A 304 17.27 4.17 5.41
CA ASP A 304 15.94 3.59 5.32
C ASP A 304 15.54 2.83 6.58
N TYR A 305 14.28 3.04 6.97
CA TYR A 305 13.58 2.18 7.89
C TYR A 305 12.84 1.10 7.12
N TYR A 306 12.55 -0.01 7.78
CA TYR A 306 11.83 -1.13 7.19
C TYR A 306 10.55 -1.38 7.96
N THR A 307 9.46 -1.51 7.23
CA THR A 307 8.19 -1.98 7.77
C THR A 307 7.80 -3.27 7.07
N ASP A 308 7.38 -4.23 7.88
CA ASP A 308 6.76 -5.47 7.44
C ASP A 308 5.37 -5.20 6.87
N ILE A 309 5.04 -5.87 5.77
CA ILE A 309 3.78 -5.66 5.04
C ILE A 309 3.03 -6.97 4.76
N GLY A 310 3.71 -8.11 4.89
CA GLY A 310 3.10 -9.41 4.71
C GLY A 310 4.09 -10.54 4.92
N LYS A 311 3.67 -11.76 4.60
CA LYS A 311 4.46 -12.98 4.78
C LYS A 311 4.29 -13.95 3.63
N ILE A 312 5.33 -14.72 3.34
CA ILE A 312 5.33 -15.82 2.38
C ILE A 312 5.51 -17.14 3.13
N GLY A 313 4.80 -18.17 2.69
CA GLY A 313 4.88 -19.50 3.31
C GLY A 313 4.11 -19.65 4.62
N LYS A 314 4.36 -20.77 5.31
CA LYS A 314 3.78 -21.12 6.62
C LYS A 314 4.91 -21.52 7.56
N ARG A 315 4.72 -21.38 8.88
CA ARG A 315 5.71 -21.83 9.87
C ARG A 315 5.98 -23.33 9.71
N PRO A 316 7.25 -23.80 9.86
CA PRO A 316 8.44 -23.03 10.25
C PRO A 316 9.15 -22.29 9.08
N LYS A 317 8.83 -22.61 7.81
CA LYS A 317 9.42 -21.98 6.61
C LYS A 317 8.66 -20.71 6.19
N GLN A 318 8.50 -19.78 7.13
CA GLN A 318 7.81 -18.51 6.90
C GLN A 318 8.83 -17.39 6.73
N PHE A 319 8.61 -16.56 5.71
CA PHE A 319 9.42 -15.38 5.46
C PHE A 319 8.59 -14.12 5.58
N ILE A 320 9.18 -13.07 6.16
CA ILE A 320 8.53 -11.76 6.29
C ILE A 320 8.94 -10.89 5.10
N VAL A 321 7.96 -10.19 4.53
CA VAL A 321 8.13 -9.25 3.42
C VAL A 321 8.14 -7.82 3.96
N PHE A 322 9.13 -7.04 3.54
CA PHE A 322 9.34 -5.65 3.97
C PHE A 322 9.38 -4.69 2.78
N ILE A 323 8.99 -3.44 3.04
CA ILE A 323 9.30 -2.28 2.21
C ILE A 323 10.26 -1.34 2.95
N ALA A 324 11.07 -0.61 2.20
CA ALA A 324 11.85 0.49 2.74
C ALA A 324 11.03 1.77 2.76
N VAL A 325 11.13 2.51 3.87
CA VAL A 325 10.49 3.80 4.06
C VAL A 325 11.47 4.80 4.67
N THR A 326 11.40 6.04 4.22
CA THR A 326 12.21 7.15 4.71
C THR A 326 11.34 8.05 5.57
N MET A 327 11.84 8.46 6.74
CA MET A 327 11.11 9.40 7.60
C MET A 327 11.15 10.80 6.99
N ILE A 328 9.98 11.41 6.85
CA ILE A 328 9.81 12.72 6.20
C ILE A 328 9.08 13.72 7.09
N GLY A 329 8.78 13.35 8.34
CA GLY A 329 8.15 14.21 9.32
C GLY A 329 7.74 13.43 10.57
N PRO A 330 7.05 14.09 11.53
CA PRO A 330 6.58 13.47 12.77
C PRO A 330 5.74 12.21 12.51
N SER A 331 6.26 11.03 12.86
CA SER A 331 5.65 9.73 12.56
C SER A 331 5.27 9.50 11.08
N LEU A 332 5.78 10.31 10.15
CA LEU A 332 5.36 10.33 8.76
C LEU A 332 6.49 9.81 7.86
N TYR A 333 6.17 8.87 7.00
CA TYR A 333 7.15 8.16 6.17
C TYR A 333 6.76 8.14 4.69
N ALA A 334 7.74 8.28 3.81
CA ALA A 334 7.62 8.10 2.36
C ALA A 334 8.20 6.74 1.94
N ARG A 335 7.66 6.12 0.89
CA ARG A 335 8.19 4.85 0.37
C ARG A 335 9.48 5.10 -0.39
N ASN A 336 10.53 4.37 -0.07
CA ASN A 336 11.72 4.34 -0.90
C ASN A 336 11.54 3.25 -1.98
N GLY A 337 11.15 3.67 -3.19
CA GLY A 337 10.90 2.74 -4.28
C GLY A 337 12.15 2.15 -4.93
N ARG A 338 13.35 2.60 -4.60
CA ARG A 338 14.59 2.01 -5.13
C ARG A 338 14.91 0.67 -4.48
N VAL A 339 14.31 0.43 -3.32
CA VAL A 339 14.41 -0.83 -2.61
C VAL A 339 13.17 -1.65 -2.96
N HIS A 340 13.34 -2.57 -3.90
CA HIS A 340 12.38 -3.63 -4.19
C HIS A 340 12.00 -4.41 -2.93
N LEU A 341 10.91 -5.18 -2.99
CA LEU A 341 10.43 -5.96 -1.85
C LEU A 341 11.59 -6.80 -1.27
N ARG A 342 11.75 -6.75 0.05
CA ARG A 342 12.78 -7.51 0.76
C ARG A 342 12.16 -8.68 1.49
N ILE A 343 12.82 -9.82 1.41
CA ILE A 343 12.47 -11.00 2.19
C ILE A 343 13.55 -11.19 3.27
N GLN A 344 13.12 -11.41 4.52
CA GLN A 344 14.01 -11.85 5.59
C GLN A 344 14.46 -13.30 5.33
N VAL A 345 15.77 -13.54 5.26
CA VAL A 345 16.32 -14.87 4.92
C VAL A 345 16.62 -15.73 6.17
N ASN A 346 16.77 -15.12 7.35
CA ASN A 346 17.06 -15.81 8.62
C ASN A 346 15.93 -15.69 9.64
N GLY A 347 15.75 -16.68 10.52
CA GLY A 347 14.79 -16.63 11.63
C GLY A 347 15.01 -15.43 12.57
N PHE A 348 13.99 -15.08 13.38
CA PHE A 348 14.07 -14.07 14.43
C PHE A 348 15.09 -14.53 15.50
N ASP A 349 16.36 -14.17 15.31
CA ASP A 349 17.42 -14.30 16.32
C ASP A 349 18.00 -12.89 16.52
N GLU A 350 17.64 -12.26 17.64
CA GLU A 350 18.09 -10.91 18.01
C GLU A 350 19.63 -10.78 18.08
N ARG A 351 20.36 -11.90 18.05
CA ARG A 351 21.82 -11.97 18.13
C ARG A 351 22.51 -12.10 16.77
N ARG A 352 21.79 -12.23 15.65
CA ARG A 352 22.37 -12.34 14.30
C ARG A 352 21.98 -11.15 13.40
N PRO A 353 22.89 -10.64 12.55
CA PRO A 353 22.55 -9.62 11.57
C PRO A 353 21.48 -10.16 10.60
N TYR A 354 20.47 -9.33 10.32
CA TYR A 354 19.41 -9.65 9.36
C TYR A 354 19.99 -9.65 7.93
N TYR A 355 19.95 -10.80 7.26
CA TYR A 355 20.24 -10.88 5.83
C TYR A 355 18.93 -10.73 5.06
N PHE A 356 18.87 -9.70 4.20
CA PHE A 356 17.74 -9.47 3.29
C PHE A 356 18.14 -9.88 1.89
N GLN A 357 17.27 -10.62 1.21
CA GLN A 357 17.37 -10.83 -0.23
C GLN A 357 16.30 -10.00 -0.93
N PRO A 358 16.65 -9.34 -2.05
CA PRO A 358 15.65 -8.74 -2.91
C PRO A 358 14.75 -9.82 -3.52
N LEU A 359 13.45 -9.55 -3.61
CA LEU A 359 12.49 -10.40 -4.32
C LEU A 359 12.71 -10.29 -5.85
N THR A 360 13.27 -9.17 -6.31
CA THR A 360 13.67 -8.86 -7.71
C THR A 360 14.96 -8.03 -7.75
N TYR A 361 15.84 -8.27 -8.73
CA TYR A 361 17.15 -7.59 -8.82
C TYR A 361 17.01 -6.06 -9.02
N PRO A 362 17.81 -5.23 -8.32
CA PRO A 362 17.70 -3.77 -8.39
C PRO A 362 18.22 -3.19 -9.71
N ILE A 363 17.48 -2.22 -10.24
CA ILE A 363 18.02 -1.24 -11.20
C ILE A 363 18.60 -0.10 -10.35
N TYR A 364 19.93 0.02 -10.32
CA TYR A 364 20.61 1.11 -9.64
C TYR A 364 20.35 2.43 -10.37
N LEU A 365 19.59 3.34 -9.74
CA LEU A 365 19.47 4.73 -10.17
C LEU A 365 20.00 5.67 -9.07
N ALA A 366 20.81 6.64 -9.51
CA ALA A 366 21.67 7.53 -8.73
C ALA A 366 20.99 8.24 -7.55
N THR A 367 21.75 8.53 -6.49
CA THR A 367 21.40 9.20 -5.21
C THR A 367 20.28 10.25 -5.27
N MET A 368 19.37 10.21 -4.27
CA MET A 368 18.25 11.14 -4.06
C MET A 368 18.69 12.61 -3.94
N PRO A 369 17.95 13.57 -4.50
CA PRO A 369 17.96 14.96 -4.03
C PRO A 369 17.20 15.04 -2.70
N ARG A 370 17.88 15.31 -1.59
CA ARG A 370 17.30 15.44 -0.22
C ARG A 370 16.37 16.66 -0.03
N HIS A 371 16.01 17.36 -1.12
CA HIS A 371 15.54 18.74 -1.10
C HIS A 371 14.02 18.95 -1.04
N ALA A 372 13.22 17.89 -1.21
CA ALA A 372 11.79 18.00 -1.49
C ALA A 372 10.87 18.14 -0.26
N PHE A 373 11.34 17.87 0.96
CA PHE A 373 10.42 17.79 2.10
C PHE A 373 9.99 19.15 2.66
N VAL A 374 8.68 19.31 2.83
CA VAL A 374 8.04 20.51 3.44
C VAL A 374 8.44 20.66 4.91
N SER A 375 8.54 19.53 5.63
CA SER A 375 8.86 19.48 7.07
C SER A 375 10.30 19.85 7.42
N ILE A 376 11.25 19.82 6.46
CA ILE A 376 12.65 20.21 6.73
C ILE A 376 12.71 21.66 7.24
N LYS A 377 11.84 22.55 6.74
CA LYS A 377 11.76 23.94 7.20
C LYS A 377 11.36 24.05 8.68
N ASP A 378 10.61 23.06 9.17
CA ASP A 378 10.09 22.97 10.53
C ASP A 378 10.87 21.90 11.32
N SER A 379 12.21 21.91 11.19
CA SER A 379 13.12 20.97 11.87
C SER A 379 14.38 21.63 12.40
N LEU A 380 14.96 21.04 13.46
CA LEU A 380 16.27 21.39 14.00
C LEU A 380 17.30 20.35 13.54
N HIS A 381 18.38 20.81 12.93
CA HIS A 381 19.52 19.95 12.60
C HIS A 381 20.49 19.90 13.78
N PHE A 382 20.83 18.70 14.25
CA PHE A 382 21.76 18.48 15.35
C PHE A 382 23.11 18.03 14.82
N GLN A 383 24.13 18.84 15.06
CA GLN A 383 25.50 18.53 14.67
C GLN A 383 26.34 18.30 15.93
N ALA A 384 26.64 17.04 16.22
CA ALA A 384 27.55 16.71 17.31
C ALA A 384 29.02 16.74 16.85
N ASP A 385 29.91 17.08 17.77
CA ASP A 385 31.35 16.85 17.62
C ASP A 385 31.59 15.38 17.21
N PRO A 386 32.46 15.06 16.23
CA PRO A 386 32.67 13.70 15.75
C PRO A 386 33.07 12.69 16.84
N ARG A 387 33.60 13.17 17.98
CA ARG A 387 33.94 12.34 19.13
C ARG A 387 32.72 11.96 19.99
N LEU A 388 31.60 12.66 19.82
CA LEU A 388 30.30 12.35 20.42
C LEU A 388 29.47 11.50 19.45
N ARG A 389 29.17 10.27 19.85
CA ARG A 389 28.27 9.41 19.09
C ARG A 389 26.88 9.44 19.72
N ILE A 390 25.94 10.12 19.08
CA ILE A 390 24.51 10.08 19.45
C ILE A 390 23.87 8.86 18.77
N PHE A 391 23.15 8.04 19.52
CA PHE A 391 22.55 6.80 19.01
C PHE A 391 21.06 6.63 19.37
N ASP A 392 20.49 7.51 20.18
CA ASP A 392 19.05 7.52 20.47
C ASP A 392 18.59 8.96 20.76
N GLY A 393 17.34 9.25 20.42
CA GLY A 393 16.72 10.56 20.61
C GLY A 393 15.23 10.40 20.93
N SER A 394 14.75 11.12 21.94
CA SER A 394 13.36 11.10 22.38
C SER A 394 12.73 12.50 22.33
N PRO A 395 11.51 12.65 21.78
CA PRO A 395 10.61 11.59 21.29
C PRO A 395 11.06 10.94 19.97
N ARG A 396 11.02 9.59 19.91
CA ARG A 396 11.37 8.85 18.68
C ARG A 396 10.53 9.25 17.47
N LYS A 397 9.26 9.61 17.70
CA LYS A 397 8.35 10.10 16.65
C LYS A 397 8.82 11.38 15.95
N LEU A 398 9.73 12.15 16.56
CA LEU A 398 10.24 13.42 16.05
C LEU A 398 11.71 13.35 15.60
N TRP A 399 12.42 12.26 15.92
CA TRP A 399 13.85 12.15 15.73
C TRP A 399 14.21 11.32 14.50
N ASN A 400 14.85 11.95 13.52
CA ASN A 400 15.53 11.30 12.40
C ASN A 400 17.03 11.27 12.68
N GLU A 401 17.53 10.12 13.12
CA GLU A 401 18.94 9.92 13.48
C GLU A 401 19.90 10.03 12.29
N VAL A 402 19.46 9.74 11.07
CA VAL A 402 20.32 9.67 9.87
C VAL A 402 20.78 11.06 9.46
N ASP A 403 19.83 11.98 9.38
CA ASP A 403 20.10 13.39 9.07
C ASP A 403 20.32 14.19 10.36
N SER A 404 20.25 13.55 11.53
CA SER A 404 20.23 14.19 12.85
C SER A 404 19.21 15.34 12.91
N LEU A 405 18.01 15.11 12.36
CA LEU A 405 16.93 16.08 12.30
C LEU A 405 15.90 15.81 13.39
N PHE A 406 15.55 16.85 14.14
CA PHE A 406 14.43 16.84 15.07
C PHE A 406 13.27 17.65 14.50
N TYR A 407 12.20 16.97 14.11
CA TYR A 407 10.98 17.60 13.60
C TYR A 407 10.13 18.18 14.73
N TYR A 408 9.36 19.23 14.46
CA TYR A 408 8.45 19.79 15.46
C TYR A 408 7.18 20.39 14.86
N SER A 409 6.13 20.53 15.69
CA SER A 409 4.93 21.30 15.32
C SER A 409 5.18 22.80 15.50
N ARG A 410 4.56 23.63 14.66
CA ARG A 410 4.69 25.10 14.69
C ARG A 410 4.12 25.73 15.96
N ASP A 411 3.24 25.02 16.67
CA ASP A 411 2.42 25.60 17.74
C ASP A 411 3.10 25.60 19.12
N SER A 412 4.25 24.94 19.27
CA SER A 412 5.03 25.01 20.50
C SER A 412 6.13 26.08 20.37
N ASN A 413 6.49 26.77 21.46
CA ASN A 413 7.69 27.64 21.51
C ASN A 413 8.90 26.94 22.14
N LEU A 414 8.72 25.76 22.72
CA LEU A 414 9.76 24.98 23.39
C LEU A 414 10.00 23.66 22.68
N ARG A 415 11.26 23.29 22.50
CA ARG A 415 11.71 22.01 21.94
C ARG A 415 12.57 21.33 22.99
N VAL A 416 12.18 20.13 23.38
CA VAL A 416 12.93 19.30 24.31
C VAL A 416 13.34 18.04 23.57
N LEU A 417 14.64 17.82 23.45
CA LEU A 417 15.19 16.60 22.88
C LEU A 417 16.07 15.93 23.95
N ASP A 418 15.69 14.72 24.35
CA ASP A 418 16.49 13.86 25.22
C ASP A 418 17.29 12.89 24.35
N MET A 419 18.62 13.05 24.35
CA MET A 419 19.55 12.29 23.54
C MET A 419 20.39 11.36 24.39
N ARG A 420 20.63 10.16 23.87
CA ARG A 420 21.62 9.24 24.42
C ARG A 420 22.79 9.14 23.47
N GLY A 421 23.98 9.24 24.03
CA GLY A 421 25.21 9.16 23.28
C GLY A 421 26.38 8.67 24.09
N THR A 422 27.50 8.47 23.41
CA THR A 422 28.77 8.08 24.04
C THR A 422 29.89 9.04 23.65
N PHE A 423 30.78 9.30 24.61
CA PHE A 423 32.11 9.85 24.36
C PHE A 423 33.15 8.82 24.82
N GLY A 424 33.88 8.20 23.89
CA GLY A 424 34.72 7.05 24.24
C GLY A 424 33.89 5.94 24.92
N SER A 425 34.20 5.61 26.17
CA SER A 425 33.47 4.64 27.01
C SER A 425 32.40 5.27 27.92
N ILE A 426 32.25 6.60 27.91
CA ILE A 426 31.35 7.33 28.81
C ILE A 426 29.97 7.40 28.17
N LEU A 427 28.96 6.82 28.85
CA LEU A 427 27.56 6.87 28.46
C LEU A 427 26.90 8.13 29.03
N MET A 428 26.34 8.94 28.13
CA MET A 428 25.76 10.24 28.44
C MET A 428 24.29 10.27 28.05
N GLN A 429 23.51 11.00 28.85
CA GLN A 429 22.13 11.31 28.52
C GLN A 429 21.93 12.82 28.62
N LEU A 430 21.83 13.48 27.48
CA LEU A 430 21.80 14.93 27.36
C LEU A 430 20.40 15.39 27.02
N VAL A 431 19.88 16.35 27.75
CA VAL A 431 18.66 17.05 27.38
C VAL A 431 19.03 18.38 26.75
N VAL A 432 18.61 18.59 25.51
CA VAL A 432 18.73 19.88 24.81
C VAL A 432 17.38 20.57 24.75
N LEU A 433 17.40 21.84 25.15
CA LEU A 433 16.25 22.74 25.15
C LEU A 433 16.48 23.83 24.10
N VAL A 434 15.59 23.92 23.13
CA VAL A 434 15.57 25.03 22.17
C VAL A 434 14.27 25.79 22.28
N PHE A 435 14.34 27.10 22.49
CA PHE A 435 13.17 27.97 22.54
C PHE A 435 13.51 29.36 22.04
N PHE A 436 12.48 30.13 21.67
CA PHE A 436 12.65 31.50 21.20
C PHE A 436 12.23 32.48 22.28
N ARG A 437 13.11 33.42 22.63
CA ARG A 437 12.81 34.51 23.57
C ARG A 437 13.01 35.83 22.82
N ASN A 438 11.96 36.65 22.71
CA ASN A 438 11.98 37.91 21.96
C ASN A 438 12.43 37.76 20.49
N GLY A 439 12.12 36.62 19.86
CA GLY A 439 12.55 36.31 18.49
C GLY A 439 13.97 35.78 18.36
N GLU A 440 14.77 35.78 19.43
CA GLU A 440 16.11 35.17 19.44
C GLU A 440 16.08 33.71 19.90
N PRO A 441 16.78 32.81 19.19
CA PRO A 441 16.88 31.42 19.58
C PRO A 441 17.77 31.27 20.82
N ARG A 442 17.34 30.48 21.80
CA ARG A 442 18.16 30.03 22.91
C ARG A 442 18.29 28.52 22.86
N CYS A 443 19.49 28.05 23.16
CA CYS A 443 19.82 26.62 23.26
C CYS A 443 20.48 26.38 24.62
N LEU A 444 19.85 25.55 25.44
CA LEU A 444 20.38 25.12 26.73
C LEU A 444 20.61 23.60 26.69
N ILE A 445 21.59 23.12 27.45
CA ILE A 445 21.95 21.71 27.50
C ILE A 445 22.30 21.29 28.92
N PHE A 446 21.87 20.10 29.34
CA PHE A 446 22.22 19.54 30.64
C PHE A 446 22.24 18.02 30.65
N ASP A 447 22.99 17.42 31.59
CA ASP A 447 22.93 15.99 31.85
C ASP A 447 21.61 15.64 32.55
N ARG A 448 20.84 14.72 31.96
CA ARG A 448 19.58 14.22 32.54
C ARG A 448 19.78 13.70 33.96
N LYS A 449 20.95 13.14 34.28
CA LYS A 449 21.25 12.62 35.62
C LYS A 449 21.30 13.71 36.69
N GLU A 450 21.66 14.93 36.31
CA GLU A 450 21.74 16.06 37.24
C GLU A 450 20.34 16.60 37.58
N TYR A 451 19.41 16.57 36.61
CA TYR A 451 18.04 17.08 36.78
C TYR A 451 16.96 16.09 36.30
N PRO A 452 16.83 14.89 36.90
CA PRO A 452 15.99 13.81 36.37
C PRO A 452 14.48 14.10 36.44
N GLU A 453 14.02 14.72 37.53
CA GLU A 453 12.61 15.10 37.71
C GLU A 453 12.22 16.23 36.77
N TYR A 454 13.08 17.24 36.64
CA TYR A 454 12.85 18.38 35.74
C TYR A 454 12.84 17.93 34.28
N ALA A 455 13.78 17.07 33.86
CA ALA A 455 13.76 16.44 32.55
C ALA A 455 12.45 15.69 32.29
N THR A 456 11.97 14.91 33.28
CA THR A 456 10.72 14.17 33.15
C THR A 456 9.51 15.11 33.03
N LYS A 457 9.46 16.19 33.81
CA LYS A 457 8.43 17.24 33.68
C LYS A 457 8.48 17.91 32.31
N LEU A 458 9.64 18.35 31.85
CA LEU A 458 9.83 18.99 30.53
C LEU A 458 9.34 18.12 29.39
N LEU A 459 9.72 16.84 29.44
CA LEU A 459 9.29 15.84 28.49
C LEU A 459 7.76 15.68 28.56
N ASN A 460 7.17 15.40 29.73
CA ASN A 460 5.71 15.27 29.86
C ASN A 460 4.93 16.55 29.45
N HIS A 461 5.45 17.74 29.73
CA HIS A 461 4.81 19.03 29.42
C HIS A 461 4.88 19.43 27.95
N THR A 462 5.96 19.06 27.24
CA THR A 462 6.02 19.23 25.77
C THR A 462 5.09 18.27 25.03
N TRP A 463 4.44 17.34 25.74
CA TRP A 463 3.69 16.22 25.15
C TRP A 463 2.18 16.25 25.46
N SER A 464 1.62 17.33 26.03
CA SER A 464 0.17 17.55 26.02
C SER A 464 -0.24 18.46 24.85
N GLU A 465 -1.22 18.02 24.04
CA GLU A 465 -1.72 18.74 22.86
C GLU A 465 -2.47 20.06 23.18
N HIS A 466 -2.42 20.54 24.42
CA HIS A 466 -3.30 21.61 24.94
C HIS A 466 -2.60 22.74 25.70
N ASN A 467 -1.28 22.88 25.64
CA ASN A 467 -0.59 23.98 26.35
C ASN A 467 0.13 24.93 25.38
N GLU A 468 -0.64 25.82 24.78
CA GLU A 468 -0.11 27.04 24.18
C GLU A 468 0.46 27.95 25.29
N GLY A 469 1.73 28.32 25.20
CA GLY A 469 2.29 29.41 26.03
C GLY A 469 3.14 29.01 27.24
N TRP A 470 3.47 27.73 27.47
CA TRP A 470 4.44 27.39 28.53
C TRP A 470 5.86 27.80 28.12
N VAL A 471 6.29 28.96 28.59
CA VAL A 471 7.70 29.30 28.71
C VAL A 471 8.17 28.76 30.06
N PRO A 472 9.28 28.02 30.15
CA PRO A 472 9.82 27.61 31.43
C PRO A 472 10.27 28.82 32.24
N GLU A 473 9.37 29.43 33.00
CA GLU A 473 9.70 30.36 34.09
C GLU A 473 9.97 29.59 35.40
N SER A 474 10.54 28.39 35.26
CA SER A 474 10.94 27.55 36.39
C SER A 474 12.24 28.11 37.00
N PRO A 475 12.38 28.19 38.34
CA PRO A 475 13.64 28.53 39.00
C PRO A 475 14.83 27.65 38.58
N GLU A 476 14.55 26.47 38.04
CA GLU A 476 15.53 25.52 37.50
C GLU A 476 16.08 25.98 36.14
N LEU A 477 15.32 26.71 35.31
CA LEU A 477 15.80 27.15 34.00
C LEU A 477 16.90 28.21 34.12
N SER A 478 16.88 29.03 35.17
CA SER A 478 17.95 30.01 35.42
C SER A 478 19.29 29.37 35.83
N LYS A 479 19.27 28.10 36.23
CA LYS A 479 20.46 27.31 36.57
C LYS A 479 21.07 26.60 35.34
N LEU A 480 20.34 26.55 34.23
CA LEU A 480 20.79 25.91 33.01
C LEU A 480 21.54 26.90 32.11
N ASP A 481 22.56 26.41 31.44
CA ASP A 481 23.36 27.19 30.49
C ASP A 481 23.43 26.46 29.14
N SER A 482 24.03 27.15 28.17
CA SER A 482 24.51 26.63 26.90
C SER A 482 25.62 25.59 27.04
N HIS A 483 26.10 25.28 28.26
CA HIS A 483 27.06 24.22 28.51
C HIS A 483 26.73 23.42 29.78
N THR A 484 27.19 22.17 29.82
CA THR A 484 27.07 21.28 30.98
C THR A 484 28.35 20.48 31.16
N ARG A 485 28.67 20.12 32.40
CA ARG A 485 29.87 19.35 32.75
C ARG A 485 29.45 17.96 33.22
N ILE A 486 29.97 16.94 32.55
CA ILE A 486 29.76 15.53 32.89
C ILE A 486 31.01 14.98 33.57
N CYS A 487 30.87 14.51 34.80
CA CYS A 487 31.95 13.89 35.57
C CYS A 487 31.71 12.38 35.73
N GLN A 488 32.56 11.53 35.15
CA GLN A 488 32.48 10.08 35.30
C GLN A 488 33.87 9.42 35.34
N GLY A 489 34.11 8.58 36.36
CA GLY A 489 35.33 7.76 36.44
C GLY A 489 36.64 8.55 36.58
N GLY A 490 36.59 9.74 37.18
CA GLY A 490 37.74 10.65 37.28
C GLY A 490 37.92 11.54 36.04
N ASN A 491 37.12 11.40 34.99
CA ASN A 491 37.16 12.30 33.85
C ASN A 491 36.02 13.33 33.93
N SER A 492 36.32 14.59 33.62
CA SER A 492 35.35 15.67 33.51
C SER A 492 35.34 16.18 32.07
N ILE A 493 34.16 16.23 31.46
CA ILE A 493 33.97 16.67 30.08
C ILE A 493 33.00 17.84 30.07
N THR A 494 33.38 18.94 29.42
CA THR A 494 32.48 20.08 29.19
C THR A 494 31.88 19.97 27.79
N ILE A 495 30.55 19.96 27.74
CA ILE A 495 29.77 19.90 26.50
C ILE A 495 29.05 21.23 26.36
N SER A 496 29.22 21.88 25.21
CA SER A 496 28.55 23.14 24.88
C SER A 496 27.55 22.92 23.75
N SER A 497 26.54 23.79 23.70
CA SER A 497 25.54 23.84 22.67
C SER A 497 25.45 25.26 22.12
N SER A 498 25.29 25.39 20.81
CA SER A 498 25.06 26.68 20.16
C SER A 498 24.06 26.50 19.02
N ILE A 499 23.30 27.54 18.70
CA ILE A 499 22.27 27.50 17.66
C ILE A 499 22.53 28.55 16.59
N LYS A 500 22.42 28.16 15.31
CA LYS A 500 22.65 29.03 14.16
C LYS A 500 21.59 28.82 13.09
N HIS A 501 21.26 29.87 12.34
CA HIS A 501 20.36 29.77 11.18
C HIS A 501 21.18 29.82 9.90
N GLY A 502 21.14 28.76 9.09
CA GLY A 502 22.00 28.67 7.91
C GLY A 502 21.55 27.58 6.94
N VAL A 503 22.23 27.49 5.80
CA VAL A 503 22.01 26.44 4.81
C VAL A 503 22.87 25.24 5.18
N VAL A 504 22.25 24.05 5.22
CA VAL A 504 22.96 22.79 5.44
C VAL A 504 22.90 21.99 4.14
N ASN A 505 23.91 22.18 3.27
CA ASN A 505 23.93 21.62 1.92
C ASN A 505 23.80 20.09 1.87
N SER A 506 24.26 19.39 2.92
CA SER A 506 24.09 17.94 3.05
C SER A 506 22.65 17.50 3.27
N ILE A 507 21.74 18.42 3.62
CA ILE A 507 20.32 18.17 3.88
C ILE A 507 19.46 18.89 2.84
N SER A 508 19.56 20.23 2.76
CA SER A 508 18.81 21.00 1.78
C SER A 508 19.42 22.35 1.43
N ASN A 509 19.02 22.90 0.27
CA ASN A 509 19.36 24.27 -0.12
C ASN A 509 18.50 25.33 0.61
N LYS A 510 17.71 24.94 1.62
CA LYS A 510 16.89 25.84 2.44
C LYS A 510 17.64 26.19 3.73
N ARG A 511 17.38 27.38 4.26
CA ARG A 511 17.87 27.76 5.58
C ARG A 511 17.07 27.04 6.67
N ILE A 512 17.78 26.45 7.62
CA ILE A 512 17.23 25.75 8.80
C ILE A 512 18.04 26.11 10.04
N TRP A 513 17.47 25.88 11.22
CA TRP A 513 18.16 26.01 12.49
C TRP A 513 19.05 24.79 12.73
N SER A 514 20.32 25.03 13.08
CA SER A 514 21.29 24.00 13.43
C SER A 514 21.78 24.19 14.86
N VAL A 515 21.66 23.16 15.69
CA VAL A 515 22.23 23.06 17.03
C VAL A 515 23.56 22.33 16.93
N SER A 516 24.66 23.02 17.17
CA SER A 516 25.99 22.42 17.27
C SER A 516 26.27 22.04 18.72
N ILE A 517 26.58 20.78 18.97
CA ILE A 517 26.98 20.24 20.28
C ILE A 517 28.48 20.00 20.24
N GLY A 518 29.23 20.88 20.88
CA GLY A 518 30.69 20.89 20.89
C GLY A 518 31.27 20.28 22.16
N LEU A 519 32.51 19.79 22.05
CA LEU A 519 33.35 19.39 23.17
C LEU A 519 34.49 20.40 23.32
N SER A 520 34.54 21.10 24.45
CA SER A 520 35.55 22.13 24.69
C SER A 520 36.70 21.67 25.60
N GLU A 521 36.43 20.86 26.63
CA GLU A 521 37.46 20.51 27.63
C GLU A 521 37.31 19.07 28.15
N ILE A 522 38.43 18.37 28.26
CA ILE A 522 38.55 17.05 28.92
C ILE A 522 39.59 17.22 30.02
N PHE A 523 39.18 17.09 31.28
CA PHE A 523 40.09 17.04 32.42
C PHE A 523 40.12 15.63 32.97
N GLU A 524 41.30 15.02 33.05
CA GLU A 524 41.53 13.95 33.99
C GLU A 524 41.63 14.60 35.37
N LEU A 525 40.63 14.38 36.23
CA LEU A 525 40.74 14.74 37.63
C LEU A 525 41.94 13.98 38.20
N PRO A 526 42.85 14.65 38.92
CA PRO A 526 43.95 13.97 39.57
C PRO A 526 43.38 12.82 40.39
N ARG A 527 43.83 11.58 40.11
CA ARG A 527 43.64 10.50 41.07
C ARG A 527 44.34 10.98 42.33
N PHE A 528 43.59 11.44 43.32
CA PHE A 528 44.14 11.77 44.62
C PHE A 528 44.80 10.48 45.12
N GLY A 529 46.13 10.45 45.01
CA GLY A 529 46.94 9.40 45.57
C GLY A 529 46.69 9.43 47.06
N VAL A 530 46.00 8.41 47.56
CA VAL A 530 46.05 8.05 48.96
C VAL A 530 47.51 7.69 49.22
N LYS A 531 48.24 8.59 49.89
CA LYS A 531 49.56 8.28 50.44
C LYS A 531 49.41 7.37 51.64
#